data_AF-A0A9E3F3X5-F1
#
_entry.id   AF-A0A9E3F3X5-F1
#
_cell.length_a   1.000
_cell.length_b   1.000
_cell.length_c   1.000
_cell.angle_alpha   90.00
_cell.angle_beta   90.00
_cell.angle_gamma   90.00
#
_symmetry.space_group_name_H-M   'P 1'
#
loop_
_entity.id
_entity.type
_entity.pdbx_description
1 polymer ?
#
loop_
_entity_poly.entity_id
_entity_poly.type
_entity_poly.pdbx_seq_one_letter_code
_entity_poly.pdbx_strand_id
1 'polypeptide(L)'
;MAFDVEITDAARDDIDDAVTFIAQKSQAAARKWKTALQALILSLQDMPGRFAVIAEAGELGLPYRSAPHHSHRVIFRIDEEKNTVYVVRVYHGARRPLSQEDIDPQDEA
;
A
#
# COMPACT_ATOMS: atom_id res chain seq x y z
N MET A 1 -5.53 -11.06 17.77
CA MET A 1 -6.19 -11.69 16.60
C MET A 1 -5.44 -11.18 15.40
N ALA A 2 -5.04 -12.06 14.48
CA ALA A 2 -4.38 -11.62 13.25
C ALA A 2 -5.45 -11.19 12.24
N PHE A 3 -5.30 -10.01 11.67
CA PHE A 3 -6.09 -9.57 10.51
C PHE A 3 -5.65 -10.34 9.26
N ASP A 4 -6.59 -10.66 8.37
CA ASP A 4 -6.24 -11.10 7.02
C ASP A 4 -5.68 -9.92 6.21
N VAL A 5 -4.76 -10.15 5.28
CA VAL A 5 -4.18 -9.07 4.46
C VAL A 5 -4.41 -9.36 2.99
N GLU A 6 -5.24 -8.53 2.36
CA GLU A 6 -5.56 -8.61 0.95
C GLU A 6 -4.87 -7.46 0.19
N ILE A 7 -4.18 -7.80 -0.90
CA ILE A 7 -3.53 -6.84 -1.78
C ILE A 7 -4.40 -6.69 -3.01
N THR A 8 -4.89 -5.48 -3.25
CA THR A 8 -5.67 -5.15 -4.46
C THR A 8 -4.82 -5.25 -5.72
N ASP A 9 -5.46 -5.42 -6.88
CA ASP A 9 -4.76 -5.47 -8.17
C ASP A 9 -3.97 -4.20 -8.45
N ALA A 10 -4.51 -3.02 -8.10
CA ALA A 10 -3.80 -1.74 -8.23
C ALA A 10 -2.52 -1.70 -7.38
N ALA A 11 -2.59 -2.13 -6.11
CA ALA A 11 -1.40 -2.24 -5.27
C ALA A 11 -0.41 -3.27 -5.81
N ARG A 12 -0.87 -4.36 -6.43
CA ARG A 12 0.00 -5.38 -7.02
C ARG A 12 0.74 -4.84 -8.24
N ASP A 13 0.07 -4.07 -9.09
CA ASP A 13 0.67 -3.39 -10.25
C ASP A 13 1.71 -2.36 -9.80
N ASP A 14 1.39 -1.52 -8.80
CA ASP A 14 2.32 -0.57 -8.17
C ASP A 14 3.61 -1.27 -7.68
N ILE A 15 3.46 -2.45 -7.06
CA ILE A 15 4.59 -3.25 -6.56
C ILE A 15 5.43 -3.79 -7.72
N ASP A 16 4.80 -4.26 -8.80
CA ASP A 16 5.51 -4.78 -9.96
C ASP A 16 6.29 -3.68 -10.67
N ASP A 17 5.68 -2.51 -10.90
CA ASP A 17 6.36 -1.35 -11.49
C ASP A 17 7.56 -0.92 -10.64
N ALA A 18 7.39 -0.82 -9.32
CA ALA A 18 8.48 -0.48 -8.41
C ALA A 18 9.62 -1.51 -8.46
N VAL A 19 9.30 -2.82 -8.46
CA VAL A 19 10.29 -3.89 -8.54
C VAL A 19 11.02 -3.84 -9.89
N THR A 20 10.29 -3.67 -10.99
CA THR A 20 10.83 -3.58 -12.34
C THR A 20 11.76 -2.37 -12.47
N PHE A 21 11.36 -1.21 -11.98
CA PHE A 21 12.17 0.00 -11.98
C PHE A 21 13.47 -0.16 -11.16
N ILE A 22 13.41 -0.77 -9.98
CA ILE A 22 14.60 -1.01 -9.16
C ILE A 22 15.51 -2.06 -9.81
N ALA A 23 14.92 -3.09 -10.44
CA ALA A 23 15.64 -4.19 -11.08
C ALA A 23 16.49 -3.73 -12.27
N GLN A 24 16.06 -2.68 -12.98
CA GLN A 24 16.86 -2.03 -14.05
C GLN A 24 18.22 -1.53 -13.54
N LYS A 25 18.30 -1.12 -12.26
CA LYS A 25 19.56 -0.70 -11.63
C LYS A 25 20.28 -1.86 -10.95
N SER A 26 19.55 -2.71 -10.23
CA SER A 26 20.11 -3.88 -9.57
C SER A 26 19.03 -4.89 -9.19
N GLN A 27 19.10 -6.10 -9.75
CA GLN A 27 18.21 -7.19 -9.37
C GLN A 27 18.32 -7.55 -7.88
N ALA A 28 19.52 -7.47 -7.30
CA ALA A 28 19.73 -7.75 -5.89
C ALA A 28 19.01 -6.72 -4.99
N ALA A 29 19.03 -5.44 -5.39
CA ALA A 29 18.30 -4.39 -4.69
C ALA A 29 16.78 -4.58 -4.81
N ALA A 30 16.28 -4.94 -5.99
CA ALA A 30 14.85 -5.18 -6.22
C ALA A 30 14.32 -6.34 -5.36
N ARG A 31 15.06 -7.45 -5.27
CA ARG A 31 14.71 -8.58 -4.40
C ARG A 31 14.67 -8.16 -2.93
N LYS A 32 15.71 -7.47 -2.45
CA LYS A 32 15.76 -6.97 -1.05
C LYS A 32 14.59 -6.05 -0.75
N TRP A 33 14.27 -5.13 -1.67
CA TRP A 33 13.16 -4.19 -1.52
C TRP A 33 11.81 -4.93 -1.45
N LYS A 34 11.57 -5.89 -2.34
CA LYS A 34 10.35 -6.70 -2.36
C LYS A 34 10.19 -7.53 -1.09
N THR A 35 11.27 -8.20 -0.64
CA THR A 35 11.23 -9.00 0.60
C THR A 35 10.93 -8.13 1.81
N ALA A 36 11.54 -6.94 1.90
CA ALA A 36 11.25 -6.00 2.98
C ALA A 36 9.83 -5.45 2.92
N LEU A 37 9.27 -5.22 1.72
CA LEU A 37 7.87 -4.83 1.54
C LEU A 37 6.93 -5.95 2.02
N GLN A 38 7.20 -7.19 1.64
CA GLN A 38 6.40 -8.34 2.07
C GLN A 38 6.42 -8.48 3.59
N ALA A 39 7.57 -8.30 4.23
CA ALA A 39 7.68 -8.30 5.68
C ALA A 39 6.85 -7.18 6.34
N LEU A 40 6.85 -5.98 5.74
CA LEU A 40 6.01 -4.87 6.19
C LEU A 40 4.51 -5.21 6.06
N ILE A 41 4.07 -5.73 4.91
CA ILE A 41 2.68 -6.11 4.66
C ILE A 41 2.26 -7.23 5.64
N LEU A 42 3.09 -8.25 5.83
CA LEU A 42 2.82 -9.33 6.79
C LEU A 42 2.70 -8.80 8.23
N SER A 43 3.46 -7.77 8.59
CA SER A 43 3.36 -7.14 9.93
C SER A 43 2.04 -6.40 10.17
N LEU A 44 1.29 -6.07 9.11
CA LEU A 44 -0.05 -5.48 9.22
C LEU A 44 -1.08 -6.49 9.76
N GLN A 45 -0.81 -7.79 9.68
CA GLN A 45 -1.70 -8.81 10.27
C GLN A 45 -1.79 -8.67 11.80
N ASP A 46 -0.69 -8.30 12.47
CA ASP A 46 -0.64 -8.31 13.94
C ASP A 46 -1.09 -6.98 14.56
N MET A 47 -0.61 -5.85 14.02
CA MET A 47 -0.94 -4.51 14.53
C MET A 47 -1.06 -3.48 13.39
N PRO A 48 -2.12 -3.52 12.58
CA PRO A 48 -2.30 -2.56 11.49
C PRO A 48 -2.58 -1.14 12.02
N GLY A 49 -3.15 -1.02 13.22
CA GLY A 49 -3.46 0.24 13.88
C GLY A 49 -2.24 1.07 14.33
N ARG A 50 -1.02 0.51 14.27
CA ARG A 50 0.23 1.21 14.67
C ARG A 50 0.60 2.37 13.76
N PHE A 51 0.06 2.40 12.54
CA PHE A 51 0.35 3.43 11.55
C PHE A 51 -0.69 4.53 11.58
N ALA A 52 -0.26 5.78 11.40
CA ALA A 52 -1.16 6.93 11.43
C ALA A 52 -2.15 6.91 10.25
N VAL A 53 -3.36 7.40 10.52
CA VAL A 53 -4.34 7.75 9.49
C VAL A 53 -3.79 8.92 8.68
N ILE A 54 -3.89 8.86 7.36
CA ILE A 54 -3.44 9.94 6.47
C ILE A 54 -4.39 11.14 6.58
N ALA A 55 -3.88 12.35 6.39
CA ALA A 55 -4.71 13.56 6.46
C ALA A 55 -5.81 13.56 5.38
N GLU A 56 -5.50 13.00 4.20
CA GLU A 56 -6.42 12.86 3.07
C GLU A 56 -7.60 11.90 3.36
N ALA A 57 -7.56 11.12 4.45
CA ALA A 57 -8.62 10.18 4.80
C ALA A 57 -9.99 10.88 5.00
N GLY A 58 -9.98 12.14 5.44
CA GLY A 58 -11.21 12.94 5.58
C GLY A 58 -11.87 13.25 4.23
N GLU A 59 -11.09 13.40 3.16
CA GLU A 59 -11.60 13.69 1.81
C GLU A 59 -12.02 12.42 1.07
N LEU A 60 -11.43 11.29 1.42
CA LEU A 60 -11.67 9.98 0.80
C LEU A 60 -12.78 9.16 1.47
N GLY A 61 -13.37 9.66 2.56
CA GLY A 61 -14.50 9.05 3.25
C GLY A 61 -14.20 7.77 4.04
N LEU A 62 -12.94 7.30 4.06
CA LEU A 62 -12.50 6.11 4.78
C LEU A 62 -11.17 6.35 5.52
N PRO A 63 -10.95 5.73 6.70
CA PRO A 63 -9.74 5.91 7.51
C PRO A 63 -8.53 5.18 6.91
N TYR A 64 -8.03 5.68 5.78
CA TYR A 64 -6.81 5.20 5.15
C TYR A 64 -5.59 5.49 6.03
N ARG A 65 -4.66 4.54 6.07
CA ARG A 65 -3.41 4.60 6.81
C ARG A 65 -2.23 4.47 5.86
N SER A 66 -1.09 5.02 6.26
CA SER A 66 0.14 4.90 5.48
C SER A 66 1.26 4.26 6.29
N ALA A 67 1.92 3.26 5.71
CA ALA A 67 3.16 2.69 6.23
C ALA A 67 4.35 3.12 5.35
N PRO A 68 5.38 3.78 5.91
CA PRO A 68 6.57 4.13 5.14
C PRO A 68 7.39 2.89 4.82
N HIS A 69 7.85 2.79 3.57
CA HIS A 69 8.73 1.72 3.07
C HIS A 69 9.82 2.27 2.15
N HIS A 70 10.98 2.62 2.71
CA HIS A 70 12.03 3.36 2.00
C HIS A 70 11.45 4.63 1.35
N SER A 71 11.61 4.80 0.03
CA SER A 71 11.06 5.92 -0.74
C SER A 71 9.59 5.72 -1.16
N HIS A 72 8.97 4.61 -0.78
CA HIS A 72 7.58 4.30 -1.07
C HIS A 72 6.73 4.35 0.21
N ARG A 73 5.42 4.43 0.03
CA ARG A 73 4.43 4.44 1.09
C ARG A 73 3.32 3.47 0.70
N VAL A 74 2.98 2.59 1.62
CA VAL A 74 1.92 1.60 1.46
C VAL A 74 0.65 2.21 2.04
N ILE A 75 -0.35 2.47 1.20
CA ILE A 75 -1.68 2.87 1.65
C ILE A 75 -2.51 1.62 1.86
N PHE A 76 -3.15 1.57 3.03
CA PHE A 76 -4.05 0.49 3.37
C PHE A 76 -5.21 1.01 4.21
N ARG A 77 -6.30 0.25 4.23
CA ARG A 77 -7.43 0.46 5.15
C ARG A 77 -7.65 -0.79 5.98
N ILE A 78 -8.25 -0.61 7.15
CA ILE A 78 -8.61 -1.70 8.06
C ILE A 78 -10.13 -1.83 8.01
N ASP A 79 -10.61 -3.04 7.74
CA ASP A 79 -12.00 -3.42 7.82
C ASP A 79 -12.18 -4.25 9.09
N GLU A 80 -12.61 -3.61 10.16
CA GLU A 80 -12.73 -4.24 11.48
C GLU A 80 -13.88 -5.25 11.53
N GLU A 81 -14.91 -5.08 10.69
CA GLU A 81 -16.04 -6.01 10.60
C GLU A 81 -15.60 -7.34 9.96
N LYS A 82 -14.77 -7.28 8.91
CA LYS A 82 -14.22 -8.46 8.24
C LYS A 82 -12.91 -8.97 8.84
N ASN A 83 -12.31 -8.20 9.75
CA ASN A 83 -10.98 -8.46 10.30
C ASN A 83 -9.93 -8.58 9.17
N THR A 84 -10.03 -7.68 8.18
CA THR A 84 -9.19 -7.68 6.97
C THR A 84 -8.52 -6.32 6.77
N VAL A 85 -7.25 -6.34 6.38
CA VAL A 85 -6.48 -5.18 5.97
C VAL A 85 -6.37 -5.21 4.45
N TYR A 86 -6.87 -4.16 3.81
CA TYR A 86 -6.80 -4.01 2.36
C TYR A 86 -5.66 -3.07 1.99
N VAL A 87 -4.62 -3.60 1.34
CA VAL A 87 -3.56 -2.80 0.72
C VAL A 87 -4.06 -2.30 -0.62
N VAL A 88 -4.33 -1.00 -0.69
CA VAL A 88 -4.96 -0.37 -1.85
C VAL A 88 -3.95 0.20 -2.85
N ARG A 89 -2.84 0.79 -2.38
CA ARG A 89 -1.82 1.39 -3.26
C ARG A 89 -0.42 1.33 -2.64
N VAL A 90 0.61 1.29 -3.48
CA VAL A 90 2.03 1.41 -3.07
C VAL A 90 2.71 2.51 -3.88
N TYR A 91 2.70 3.74 -3.38
CA TYR A 91 3.16 4.90 -4.14
C TYR A 91 4.57 5.34 -3.74
N HIS A 92 5.31 5.90 -4.69
CA HIS A 92 6.60 6.52 -4.40
C HIS A 92 6.39 7.91 -3.78
N GLY A 93 6.74 8.06 -2.50
CA GLY A 93 6.45 9.25 -1.69
C GLY A 93 7.08 10.57 -2.19
N ALA A 94 8.04 10.48 -3.12
CA ALA A 94 8.67 11.65 -3.75
C ALA A 94 8.20 11.94 -5.19
N ARG A 95 7.28 11.15 -5.78
CA ARG A 95 6.89 11.31 -7.20
C ARG A 95 5.49 11.88 -7.44
N ARG A 96 4.54 11.83 -6.50
CA ARG A 96 3.20 12.46 -6.65
C ARG A 96 2.39 12.44 -5.33
N PRO A 97 1.54 13.46 -5.06
CA PRO A 97 0.43 13.34 -4.09
C PRO A 97 -0.65 12.37 -4.62
N LEU A 98 -1.44 11.77 -3.71
CA LEU A 98 -2.58 10.93 -4.07
C LEU A 98 -3.67 11.78 -4.76
N SER A 99 -4.23 11.29 -5.86
CA SER A 99 -5.34 11.92 -6.60
C SER A 99 -6.61 11.09 -6.43
N GLN A 100 -7.80 11.70 -6.54
CA GLN A 100 -9.10 11.00 -6.43
C GLN A 100 -9.22 9.83 -7.44
N GLU A 101 -8.61 9.98 -8.61
CA GLU A 101 -8.57 9.01 -9.71
C GLU A 101 -7.81 7.71 -9.34
N ASP A 102 -6.95 7.78 -8.34
CA ASP A 102 -6.16 6.64 -7.87
C ASP A 102 -6.95 5.72 -6.92
N ILE A 103 -8.12 6.18 -6.46
CA ILE A 103 -8.85 5.63 -5.32
C ILE A 103 -10.25 5.13 -5.73
N ASP A 104 -10.74 5.55 -6.90
CA ASP A 104 -12.09 5.26 -7.36
C ASP A 104 -12.05 4.81 -8.84
N PRO A 105 -12.07 3.50 -9.14
CA PRO A 105 -12.31 3.01 -10.48
C PRO A 105 -13.80 3.15 -10.79
N GLN A 106 -14.30 4.37 -11.07
CA GLN A 106 -15.64 4.55 -11.61
C GLN A 106 -15.59 4.49 -13.13
N ASP A 107 -16.21 3.43 -13.63
CA ASP A 107 -17.19 3.50 -14.73
C ASP A 107 -16.66 3.93 -16.10
N GLU A 108 -16.30 2.94 -16.92
CA GLU A 108 -16.64 3.00 -18.34
C GLU A 108 -17.56 1.81 -18.66
N ALA A 109 -18.85 2.15 -18.77
CA ALA A 109 -19.95 1.33 -19.26
C ALA A 109 -19.84 0.96 -20.75
#